data_AF-A0A9W9XCW0-F1
#
_entry.id   AF-A0A9W9XCW0-F1
#
_cell.length_a   1.000
_cell.length_b   1.000
_cell.length_c   1.000
_cell.angle_alpha   90.00
_cell.angle_beta   90.00
_cell.angle_gamma   90.00
#
_symmetry.space_group_name_H-M   'P 1'
#
loop_
_entity.id
_entity.type
_entity.pdbx_description
1 polymer ?
#
loop_
_entity_poly.entity_id
_entity_poly.type
_entity_poly.pdbx_seq_one_letter_code
_entity_poly.pdbx_strand_id
1 'polypeptide(L)'
;MHASSRPIRSLRRLLLKCPTTRGSSPSPPSCSAGIKEYLVALRSDDRPRAYRARTPRKHGYYDRNCCSTQLHTSKLAPPSPVISRRSFSQQAIRTMSSAPDATRDVDPRYQQLFTELEQRFASTSLGPDKWYILAISTLAASPDPERADQLYLHLCAQPNNTTPSARQALVRRLREALIKSVPIVGVCKPIEAILSIGKIERDEDKDYSFTREGWQCDQANHERGTAWMQKLYTRDRTGTVNLFAAHQDFKWLSEEITYGLYLSDRQVLDDVDTQLVVLPGIMSQNLPNETHWHIRGTRRLGVPKEEVQVIWDCVQLVAKFFDVTLNKVPTVDQVEPDV
;
A
#
# COMPACT_ATOMS: atom_id res chain seq x y z
N MET A 1 -50.76 -39.05 35.36
CA MET A 1 -52.18 -38.63 35.35
C MET A 1 -52.32 -37.38 34.49
N HIS A 2 -53.54 -37.07 34.02
CA HIS A 2 -53.86 -36.00 33.05
C HIS A 2 -53.37 -34.61 33.48
N ALA A 3 -52.90 -33.67 32.64
CA ALA A 3 -53.22 -33.26 31.25
C ALA A 3 -54.41 -32.30 31.10
N SER A 4 -54.15 -31.08 30.59
CA SER A 4 -55.02 -30.31 29.66
C SER A 4 -54.22 -29.10 29.11
N SER A 5 -53.92 -28.98 27.80
CA SER A 5 -54.76 -28.47 26.67
C SER A 5 -54.86 -26.93 26.60
N ARG A 6 -54.78 -26.21 25.46
CA ARG A 6 -54.55 -26.54 24.02
C ARG A 6 -54.17 -25.24 23.21
N PRO A 7 -54.01 -25.22 21.85
CA PRO A 7 -52.90 -24.49 21.22
C PRO A 7 -53.29 -23.37 20.21
N ILE A 8 -52.28 -22.74 19.59
CA ILE A 8 -52.41 -21.96 18.33
C ILE A 8 -51.58 -22.61 17.20
N ARG A 9 -51.99 -22.36 15.94
CA ARG A 9 -51.78 -23.22 14.76
C ARG A 9 -50.51 -22.92 13.94
N SER A 10 -50.07 -23.94 13.20
CA SER A 10 -49.07 -23.81 12.12
C SER A 10 -49.63 -23.16 10.85
N LEU A 11 -48.75 -22.66 9.98
CA LEU A 11 -48.97 -22.73 8.52
C LEU A 11 -47.67 -23.03 7.77
N ARG A 12 -47.74 -23.98 6.83
CA ARG A 12 -46.61 -24.55 6.08
C ARG A 12 -46.45 -23.90 4.70
N ARG A 13 -45.22 -24.01 4.19
CA ARG A 13 -44.81 -24.01 2.77
C ARG A 13 -45.92 -24.35 1.77
N LEU A 14 -46.00 -23.56 0.69
CA LEU A 14 -46.41 -24.07 -0.62
C LEU A 14 -45.18 -24.41 -1.47
N LEU A 15 -45.23 -25.57 -2.11
CA LEU A 15 -44.41 -25.97 -3.25
C LEU A 15 -45.39 -26.38 -4.36
N LEU A 16 -45.26 -25.82 -5.56
CA LEU A 16 -45.95 -26.29 -6.76
C LEU A 16 -44.99 -26.34 -7.95
N LYS A 17 -45.28 -27.25 -8.88
CA LYS A 17 -44.36 -27.73 -9.93
C LYS A 17 -44.42 -26.88 -11.22
N CYS A 18 -43.40 -27.08 -12.07
CA CYS A 18 -43.29 -26.52 -13.43
C CYS A 18 -44.47 -26.94 -14.35
N PRO A 19 -44.60 -26.28 -15.53
CA PRO A 19 -44.13 -26.98 -16.73
C PRO A 19 -43.30 -26.12 -17.72
N THR A 20 -42.72 -26.80 -18.70
CA THR A 20 -41.84 -26.30 -19.76
C THR A 20 -42.57 -25.66 -20.94
N THR A 21 -42.01 -24.60 -21.54
CA THR A 21 -42.17 -24.27 -22.98
C THR A 21 -40.91 -23.63 -23.56
N ARG A 22 -40.74 -23.77 -24.89
CA ARG A 22 -39.67 -23.18 -25.71
C ARG A 22 -40.04 -21.75 -26.14
N GLY A 23 -39.05 -20.94 -26.51
CA GLY A 23 -39.22 -19.96 -27.60
C GLY A 23 -38.57 -18.58 -27.42
N SER A 24 -37.70 -18.25 -28.37
CA SER A 24 -37.47 -16.90 -28.94
C SER A 24 -37.26 -15.68 -28.02
N SER A 25 -36.03 -15.16 -28.09
CA SER A 25 -35.58 -13.83 -27.68
C SER A 25 -36.34 -12.66 -28.33
N PRO A 26 -36.52 -11.54 -27.61
CA PRO A 26 -36.64 -10.21 -28.19
C PRO A 26 -35.42 -9.31 -27.88
N SER A 27 -35.07 -8.45 -28.84
CA SER A 27 -34.02 -7.42 -28.72
C SER A 27 -34.39 -6.30 -27.72
N PRO A 28 -33.42 -5.56 -27.15
CA PRO A 28 -33.70 -4.53 -26.16
C PRO A 28 -34.33 -3.27 -26.77
N PRO A 29 -35.27 -2.59 -26.08
CA PRO A 29 -35.75 -1.26 -26.48
C PRO A 29 -34.72 -0.16 -26.13
N SER A 30 -34.72 0.89 -26.93
CA SER A 30 -33.79 2.02 -26.86
C SER A 30 -33.97 2.90 -25.61
N CYS A 31 -32.86 3.28 -24.97
CA CYS A 31 -32.85 4.33 -23.94
C CYS A 31 -33.03 5.73 -24.56
N SER A 32 -34.18 6.36 -24.30
CA SER A 32 -34.34 7.82 -24.41
C SER A 32 -35.55 8.31 -23.61
N ALA A 33 -35.41 9.48 -22.99
CA ALA A 33 -36.37 10.16 -22.09
C ALA A 33 -36.49 9.58 -20.67
N GLY A 34 -36.34 10.45 -19.65
CA GLY A 34 -36.45 10.05 -18.24
C GLY A 34 -35.83 10.99 -17.18
N ILE A 35 -35.18 12.10 -17.53
CA ILE A 35 -34.74 13.10 -16.54
C ILE A 35 -35.79 14.19 -16.39
N LYS A 36 -36.61 14.10 -15.35
CA LYS A 36 -37.28 15.20 -14.65
C LYS A 36 -37.92 14.70 -13.35
N GLU A 37 -38.10 15.62 -12.40
CA GLU A 37 -38.85 15.47 -11.14
C GLU A 37 -38.28 14.53 -10.06
N TYR A 38 -37.36 15.07 -9.24
CA TYR A 38 -37.41 14.90 -7.79
C TYR A 38 -36.84 16.15 -7.10
N LEU A 39 -37.69 17.15 -6.88
CA LEU A 39 -37.31 18.41 -6.22
C LEU A 39 -38.47 19.02 -5.40
N VAL A 40 -38.99 18.28 -4.40
CA VAL A 40 -39.66 18.86 -3.21
C VAL A 40 -39.57 17.82 -2.08
N ALA A 41 -38.87 18.17 -1.00
CA ALA A 41 -39.18 17.88 0.42
C ALA A 41 -37.89 17.91 1.25
N LEU A 42 -37.77 18.93 2.10
CA LEU A 42 -37.21 18.92 3.47
C LEU A 42 -36.98 20.37 3.92
N ARG A 43 -38.06 21.00 4.42
CA ARG A 43 -37.99 22.16 5.32
C ARG A 43 -38.51 21.71 6.68
N SER A 44 -37.62 21.41 7.62
CA SER A 44 -37.93 21.36 9.06
C SER A 44 -36.63 21.52 9.88
N ASP A 45 -36.49 22.68 10.49
CA ASP A 45 -35.97 22.95 11.84
C ASP A 45 -34.54 22.57 12.32
N ASP A 46 -34.19 23.30 13.39
CA ASP A 46 -33.10 23.18 14.35
C ASP A 46 -31.63 23.30 13.88
N ARG A 47 -31.17 24.57 13.89
CA ARG A 47 -29.74 24.91 14.06
C ARG A 47 -29.40 25.06 15.56
N PRO A 48 -28.44 24.27 16.11
CA PRO A 48 -27.84 24.58 17.39
C PRO A 48 -26.86 25.78 17.31
N ARG A 49 -26.82 26.53 18.41
CA ARG A 49 -26.15 27.83 18.59
C ARG A 49 -24.65 27.84 18.28
N ALA A 50 -24.19 28.95 17.69
CA ALA A 50 -22.77 29.25 17.50
C ALA A 50 -22.00 29.39 18.82
N TYR A 51 -20.82 28.77 18.90
CA TYR A 51 -19.91 28.87 20.05
C TYR A 51 -19.14 30.19 20.01
N ARG A 52 -19.39 31.10 20.97
CA ARG A 52 -18.59 32.34 21.12
C ARG A 52 -17.28 32.03 21.85
N ALA A 53 -16.17 32.00 21.12
CA ALA A 53 -14.85 32.06 21.75
C ALA A 53 -14.63 33.43 22.42
N ARG A 54 -14.22 33.43 23.70
CA ARG A 54 -13.81 34.64 24.42
C ARG A 54 -12.32 34.92 24.20
N THR A 55 -11.98 36.17 23.93
CA THR A 55 -10.60 36.67 23.92
C THR A 55 -10.14 37.11 25.31
N PRO A 56 -8.85 36.93 25.64
CA PRO A 56 -8.14 37.77 26.60
C PRO A 56 -7.27 38.83 25.90
N ARG A 57 -7.08 39.98 26.54
CA ARG A 57 -6.25 41.09 26.04
C ARG A 57 -4.76 40.94 26.42
N LYS A 58 -3.90 41.15 25.41
CA LYS A 58 -2.73 42.05 25.37
C LYS A 58 -2.07 42.53 26.67
N HIS A 59 -0.75 42.36 26.74
CA HIS A 59 0.27 43.43 26.54
C HIS A 59 1.15 43.00 25.31
N GLY A 60 2.21 43.63 24.80
CA GLY A 60 2.96 44.88 25.06
C GLY A 60 4.47 44.62 24.80
N TYR A 61 5.29 45.44 24.11
CA TYR A 61 5.09 46.76 23.46
C TYR A 61 6.09 46.93 22.27
N TYR A 62 6.31 48.16 21.78
CA TYR A 62 7.28 48.66 20.76
C TYR A 62 7.02 48.34 19.28
N ASP A 63 7.30 49.24 18.33
CA ASP A 63 7.11 50.69 18.19
C ASP A 63 7.22 50.97 16.69
N ARG A 64 6.62 52.09 16.30
CA ARG A 64 6.37 52.64 14.97
C ARG A 64 7.64 52.81 14.12
N ASN A 65 7.45 52.68 12.81
CA ASN A 65 7.74 53.83 11.94
C ASN A 65 6.82 53.87 10.71
N CYS A 66 6.55 55.08 10.23
CA CYS A 66 5.56 55.38 9.21
C CYS A 66 6.23 56.11 8.04
N CYS A 67 5.97 55.69 6.81
CA CYS A 67 6.09 56.59 5.65
C CYS A 67 5.19 56.13 4.51
N SER A 68 4.40 57.06 3.98
CA SER A 68 3.54 56.86 2.82
C SER A 68 4.24 57.30 1.53
N THR A 69 4.15 56.53 0.44
CA THR A 69 4.10 57.16 -0.89
C THR A 69 3.40 56.31 -1.95
N GLN A 70 2.37 56.92 -2.54
CA GLN A 70 1.99 56.91 -3.97
C GLN A 70 2.04 55.62 -4.80
N LEU A 71 0.88 55.27 -5.34
CA LEU A 71 0.70 54.41 -6.51
C LEU A 71 1.32 55.04 -7.77
N HIS A 72 2.25 54.33 -8.42
CA HIS A 72 2.64 54.61 -9.79
C HIS A 72 2.30 53.44 -10.71
N THR A 73 1.66 53.74 -11.83
CA THR A 73 1.26 52.79 -12.87
C THR A 73 2.46 52.37 -13.72
N SER A 74 2.92 51.13 -13.55
CA SER A 74 3.96 50.54 -14.41
C SER A 74 3.34 49.90 -15.65
N LYS A 75 3.86 50.25 -16.84
CA LYS A 75 3.42 49.71 -18.13
C LYS A 75 3.93 48.27 -18.33
N LEU A 76 3.11 47.42 -18.94
CA LEU A 76 3.48 46.07 -19.34
C LEU A 76 4.59 46.09 -20.41
N ALA A 77 5.60 45.25 -20.22
CA ALA A 77 6.62 44.94 -21.24
C ALA A 77 6.22 43.70 -22.07
N PRO A 78 6.65 43.59 -23.34
CA PRO A 78 6.28 42.48 -24.22
C PRO A 78 7.01 41.17 -23.86
N PRO A 79 6.47 40.00 -24.28
CA PRO A 79 7.08 38.70 -23.99
C PRO A 79 8.38 38.47 -24.78
N SER A 80 9.34 37.81 -24.12
CA SER A 80 10.60 37.37 -24.75
C SER A 80 10.41 36.12 -25.62
N PRO A 81 11.26 35.89 -26.63
CA PRO A 81 11.06 34.81 -27.61
C PRO A 81 11.34 33.42 -27.06
N VAL A 82 10.67 32.42 -27.66
CA VAL A 82 10.79 30.99 -27.34
C VAL A 82 12.21 30.49 -27.64
N ILE A 83 12.89 29.95 -26.62
CA ILE A 83 14.20 29.30 -26.80
C ILE A 83 14.01 27.89 -27.37
N SER A 84 14.63 27.66 -28.53
CA SER A 84 14.60 26.38 -29.25
C SER A 84 15.36 25.28 -28.50
N ARG A 85 14.83 24.05 -28.53
CA ARG A 85 15.50 22.86 -27.99
C ARG A 85 16.80 22.60 -28.77
N ARG A 86 17.95 22.76 -28.10
CA ARG A 86 19.22 22.16 -28.54
C ARG A 86 19.72 21.16 -27.50
N SER A 87 20.17 20.03 -28.02
CA SER A 87 20.79 18.89 -27.33
C SER A 87 21.62 19.26 -26.10
N PHE A 88 21.28 18.68 -24.95
CA PHE A 88 22.23 18.62 -23.83
C PHE A 88 23.41 17.74 -24.22
N SER A 89 24.61 18.27 -24.02
CA SER A 89 25.87 17.67 -24.50
C SER A 89 26.22 16.40 -23.73
N GLN A 90 26.76 15.42 -24.46
CA GLN A 90 27.19 14.11 -23.95
C GLN A 90 28.57 14.16 -23.25
N GLN A 91 28.96 15.32 -22.71
CA GLN A 91 30.29 15.59 -22.14
C GLN A 91 30.22 16.16 -20.72
N ALA A 92 29.76 15.33 -19.78
CA ALA A 92 29.87 15.59 -18.34
C ALA A 92 30.03 14.28 -17.53
N ILE A 93 30.76 13.29 -18.07
CA ILE A 93 31.15 12.08 -17.33
C ILE A 93 32.67 11.94 -17.39
N ARG A 94 33.36 12.62 -16.46
CA ARG A 94 34.75 12.28 -16.09
C ARG A 94 34.96 12.53 -14.61
N THR A 95 35.57 11.54 -13.96
CA THR A 95 36.10 11.56 -12.58
C THR A 95 35.11 12.03 -11.50
N MET A 96 34.15 11.16 -11.18
CA MET A 96 33.89 10.94 -9.75
C MET A 96 35.08 10.15 -9.19
N SER A 97 35.68 10.65 -8.11
CA SER A 97 36.71 9.93 -7.37
C SER A 97 36.15 8.58 -6.94
N SER A 98 36.92 7.51 -7.10
CA SER A 98 36.58 6.22 -6.52
C SER A 98 36.37 6.41 -5.03
N ALA A 99 35.15 6.15 -4.55
CA ALA A 99 34.91 5.97 -3.13
C ALA A 99 35.84 4.84 -2.62
N PRO A 100 36.28 4.89 -1.35
CA PRO A 100 36.96 3.73 -0.76
C PRO A 100 36.10 2.49 -0.97
N ASP A 101 36.72 1.39 -1.36
CA ASP A 101 36.04 0.15 -1.74
C ASP A 101 35.07 -0.25 -0.63
N ALA A 102 33.77 -0.04 -0.88
CA ALA A 102 32.74 -0.29 0.12
C ALA A 102 32.74 -1.80 0.34
N THR A 103 33.17 -2.22 1.54
CA THR A 103 33.38 -3.63 1.88
C THR A 103 32.13 -4.41 1.51
N ARG A 104 32.24 -5.27 0.49
CA ARG A 104 31.14 -6.08 -0.05
C ARG A 104 30.76 -7.24 0.88
N ASP A 105 31.32 -7.26 2.06
CA ASP A 105 31.01 -8.19 3.14
C ASP A 105 29.73 -7.74 3.85
N VAL A 106 28.88 -8.70 4.21
CA VAL A 106 27.69 -8.44 5.02
C VAL A 106 28.13 -8.23 6.47
N ASP A 107 27.68 -7.16 7.11
CA ASP A 107 27.86 -6.95 8.55
C ASP A 107 27.30 -8.18 9.31
N PRO A 108 28.08 -8.83 10.19
CA PRO A 108 27.66 -10.04 10.90
C PRO A 108 26.32 -9.93 11.64
N ARG A 109 25.94 -8.73 12.13
CA ARG A 109 24.63 -8.50 12.77
C ARG A 109 23.48 -8.65 11.80
N TYR A 110 23.62 -8.09 10.58
CA TYR A 110 22.62 -8.20 9.53
C TYR A 110 22.60 -9.62 8.95
N GLN A 111 23.77 -10.25 8.78
CA GLN A 111 23.85 -11.66 8.39
C GLN A 111 23.08 -12.55 9.37
N GLN A 112 23.28 -12.37 10.68
CA GLN A 112 22.55 -13.11 11.71
C GLN A 112 21.04 -12.88 11.63
N LEU A 113 20.60 -11.61 11.50
CA LEU A 113 19.19 -11.27 11.35
C LEU A 113 18.54 -11.98 10.15
N PHE A 114 19.18 -11.90 8.98
CA PHE A 114 18.65 -12.49 7.75
C PHE A 114 18.62 -14.02 7.81
N THR A 115 19.65 -14.66 8.37
CA THR A 115 19.65 -16.10 8.61
C THR A 115 18.57 -16.53 9.60
N GLU A 116 18.25 -15.75 10.64
CA GLU A 116 17.14 -16.06 11.54
C GLU A 116 15.77 -15.93 10.84
N LEU A 117 15.58 -14.89 10.01
CA LEU A 117 14.35 -14.73 9.20
C LEU A 117 14.16 -15.90 8.22
N GLU A 118 15.22 -16.29 7.52
CA GLU A 118 15.20 -17.44 6.61
C GLU A 118 14.85 -18.75 7.34
N GLN A 119 15.47 -19.01 8.50
CA GLN A 119 15.19 -20.19 9.32
C GLN A 119 13.74 -20.24 9.82
N ARG A 120 13.16 -19.10 10.21
CA ARG A 120 11.74 -19.02 10.59
C ARG A 120 10.81 -19.31 9.42
N PHE A 121 11.11 -18.83 8.22
CA PHE A 121 10.32 -19.14 7.03
C PHE A 121 10.49 -20.59 6.57
N ALA A 122 11.64 -21.23 6.81
CA ALA A 122 11.88 -22.64 6.48
C ALA A 122 10.93 -23.62 7.22
N SER A 123 10.25 -23.19 8.29
CA SER A 123 9.19 -23.98 8.95
C SER A 123 7.78 -23.74 8.40
N THR A 124 7.61 -22.94 7.35
CA THR A 124 6.31 -22.57 6.75
C THR A 124 6.13 -23.14 5.35
N SER A 125 4.89 -23.25 4.87
CA SER A 125 4.56 -23.58 3.48
C SER A 125 4.67 -22.39 2.51
N LEU A 126 4.94 -21.17 3.01
CA LEU A 126 5.17 -19.96 2.20
C LEU A 126 6.35 -20.11 1.23
N GLY A 127 7.33 -20.95 1.57
CA GLY A 127 8.51 -21.22 0.76
C GLY A 127 9.74 -20.37 1.15
N PRO A 128 10.95 -20.87 0.86
CA PRO A 128 12.21 -20.19 1.20
C PRO A 128 12.50 -18.96 0.33
N ASP A 129 11.75 -18.75 -0.75
CA ASP A 129 11.95 -17.67 -1.73
C ASP A 129 11.12 -16.40 -1.43
N LYS A 130 10.53 -16.31 -0.23
CA LYS A 130 9.64 -15.20 0.17
C LYS A 130 10.09 -14.43 1.42
N TRP A 131 10.95 -14.98 2.28
CA TRP A 131 11.37 -14.33 3.54
C TRP A 131 12.01 -12.95 3.30
N TYR A 132 12.78 -12.80 2.21
CA TYR A 132 13.45 -11.55 1.90
C TYR A 132 12.51 -10.43 1.44
N ILE A 133 11.26 -10.75 1.06
CA ILE A 133 10.23 -9.75 0.77
C ILE A 133 9.77 -9.07 2.06
N LEU A 134 9.59 -9.87 3.12
CA LEU A 134 9.36 -9.35 4.47
C LEU A 134 10.59 -8.55 4.95
N ALA A 135 11.81 -9.08 4.74
CA ALA A 135 13.03 -8.39 5.15
C ALA A 135 13.18 -7.02 4.44
N ILE A 136 13.05 -6.93 3.12
CA ILE A 136 13.20 -5.65 2.41
C ILE A 136 12.10 -4.65 2.77
N SER A 137 10.89 -5.11 3.05
CA SER A 137 9.75 -4.24 3.40
C SER A 137 9.81 -3.74 4.84
N THR A 138 10.34 -4.55 5.77
CA THR A 138 10.64 -4.12 7.15
C THR A 138 11.86 -3.19 7.19
N LEU A 139 12.93 -3.47 6.43
CA LEU A 139 14.07 -2.54 6.26
C LEU A 139 13.61 -1.19 5.69
N ALA A 140 12.79 -1.20 4.63
CA ALA A 140 12.24 0.02 4.04
C ALA A 140 11.31 0.80 5.00
N ALA A 141 10.73 0.15 6.02
CA ALA A 141 9.96 0.81 7.07
C ALA A 141 10.83 1.31 8.25
N SER A 142 12.02 0.71 8.45
CA SER A 142 12.93 0.92 9.60
C SER A 142 13.57 2.31 9.65
N PRO A 143 14.35 2.64 10.71
CA PRO A 143 15.17 3.85 10.76
C PRO A 143 16.24 3.92 9.67
N ASP A 144 16.81 2.77 9.24
CA ASP A 144 17.99 2.69 8.38
C ASP A 144 17.68 1.95 7.05
N PRO A 145 16.80 2.50 6.18
CA PRO A 145 16.35 1.83 4.96
C PRO A 145 17.48 1.57 3.95
N GLU A 146 18.59 2.30 4.03
CA GLU A 146 19.77 2.08 3.18
C GLU A 146 20.56 0.81 3.55
N ARG A 147 20.19 0.12 4.65
CA ARG A 147 20.70 -1.23 4.97
C ARG A 147 20.10 -2.34 4.11
N ALA A 148 19.24 -1.97 3.14
CA ALA A 148 18.89 -2.83 2.02
C ALA A 148 20.13 -3.31 1.21
N ASP A 149 21.25 -2.57 1.27
CA ASP A 149 22.54 -3.00 0.74
C ASP A 149 23.00 -4.35 1.35
N GLN A 150 22.89 -4.51 2.68
CA GLN A 150 23.26 -5.74 3.40
C GLN A 150 22.41 -6.92 2.98
N LEU A 151 21.10 -6.71 2.81
CA LEU A 151 20.17 -7.76 2.37
C LEU A 151 20.49 -8.22 0.95
N TYR A 152 20.80 -7.30 0.04
CA TYR A 152 21.21 -7.64 -1.32
C TYR A 152 22.53 -8.42 -1.36
N LEU A 153 23.55 -8.00 -0.60
CA LEU A 153 24.82 -8.73 -0.48
C LEU A 153 24.60 -10.15 0.07
N HIS A 154 23.81 -10.28 1.14
CA HIS A 154 23.46 -11.57 1.74
C HIS A 154 22.78 -12.50 0.73
N LEU A 155 21.80 -12.00 -0.02
CA LEU A 155 21.09 -12.77 -1.03
C LEU A 155 21.99 -13.12 -2.21
N CYS A 156 22.87 -12.23 -2.66
CA CYS A 156 23.84 -12.51 -3.73
C CYS A 156 24.87 -13.58 -3.36
N ALA A 157 25.15 -13.78 -2.07
CA ALA A 157 26.01 -14.84 -1.57
C ALA A 157 25.31 -16.23 -1.52
N GLN A 158 23.98 -16.29 -1.67
CA GLN A 158 23.25 -17.55 -1.64
C GLN A 158 23.44 -18.39 -2.93
N PRO A 159 23.40 -19.73 -2.87
CA PRO A 159 23.69 -20.61 -4.02
C PRO A 159 22.78 -20.40 -5.24
N ASN A 160 21.54 -19.99 -5.02
CA ASN A 160 20.53 -19.68 -6.04
C ASN A 160 20.87 -18.41 -6.86
N ASN A 161 21.68 -17.49 -6.33
CA ASN A 161 21.97 -16.17 -6.91
C ASN A 161 23.40 -16.06 -7.47
N THR A 162 24.00 -17.19 -7.83
CA THR A 162 25.39 -17.28 -8.33
C THR A 162 25.57 -16.75 -9.76
N THR A 163 24.53 -16.66 -10.58
CA THR A 163 24.58 -16.11 -11.95
C THR A 163 24.04 -14.67 -12.06
N PRO A 164 24.48 -13.87 -13.06
CA PRO A 164 23.94 -12.52 -13.28
C PRO A 164 22.43 -12.53 -13.54
N SER A 165 21.93 -13.49 -14.32
CA SER A 165 20.49 -13.61 -14.61
C SER A 165 19.65 -13.92 -13.37
N ALA A 166 20.19 -14.68 -12.40
CA ALA A 166 19.51 -14.90 -11.12
C ALA A 166 19.47 -13.60 -10.28
N ARG A 167 20.57 -12.84 -10.24
CA ARG A 167 20.61 -11.55 -9.52
C ARG A 167 19.77 -10.46 -10.16
N GLN A 168 19.66 -10.44 -11.49
CA GLN A 168 18.69 -9.61 -12.22
C GLN A 168 17.24 -9.95 -11.84
N ALA A 169 16.91 -11.25 -11.68
CA ALA A 169 15.59 -11.68 -11.22
C ALA A 169 15.35 -11.32 -9.73
N LEU A 170 16.38 -11.46 -8.89
CA LEU A 170 16.36 -11.05 -7.48
C LEU A 170 16.13 -9.54 -7.33
N VAL A 171 16.93 -8.69 -7.96
CA VAL A 171 16.79 -7.22 -7.85
C VAL A 171 15.45 -6.75 -8.43
N ARG A 172 14.91 -7.44 -9.44
CA ARG A 172 13.55 -7.20 -9.93
C ARG A 172 12.50 -7.44 -8.85
N ARG A 173 12.59 -8.54 -8.08
CA ARG A 173 11.69 -8.84 -6.94
C ARG A 173 11.88 -7.85 -5.78
N LEU A 174 13.12 -7.47 -5.45
CA LEU A 174 13.40 -6.45 -4.43
C LEU A 174 12.86 -5.07 -4.83
N ARG A 175 13.10 -4.63 -6.07
CA ARG A 175 12.54 -3.38 -6.62
C ARG A 175 11.02 -3.40 -6.63
N GLU A 176 10.39 -4.52 -6.97
CA GLU A 176 8.92 -4.66 -6.91
C GLU A 176 8.39 -4.48 -5.49
N ALA A 177 9.03 -5.11 -4.50
CA ALA A 177 8.67 -4.97 -3.09
C ALA A 177 8.81 -3.51 -2.61
N LEU A 178 9.90 -2.83 -2.99
CA LEU A 178 10.15 -1.42 -2.68
C LEU A 178 9.12 -0.49 -3.35
N ILE A 179 8.78 -0.71 -4.63
CA ILE A 179 7.72 0.03 -5.32
C ILE A 179 6.36 -0.18 -4.63
N LYS A 180 6.01 -1.42 -4.27
CA LYS A 180 4.78 -1.71 -3.51
C LYS A 180 4.79 -1.15 -2.09
N SER A 181 5.96 -0.86 -1.52
CA SER A 181 6.10 -0.20 -0.22
C SER A 181 5.84 1.32 -0.28
N VAL A 182 5.95 1.97 -1.44
CA VAL A 182 5.77 3.43 -1.58
C VAL A 182 4.47 3.98 -0.97
N PRO A 183 3.27 3.43 -1.27
CA PRO A 183 2.02 3.91 -0.65
C PRO A 183 1.87 3.51 0.83
N ILE A 184 2.77 2.66 1.35
CA ILE A 184 2.72 2.13 2.72
C ILE A 184 3.62 2.93 3.67
N VAL A 185 4.90 3.14 3.30
CA VAL A 185 5.93 3.76 4.16
C VAL A 185 6.36 5.16 3.68
N GLY A 186 5.74 5.66 2.60
CA GLY A 186 6.13 6.89 1.91
C GLY A 186 7.29 6.68 0.93
N VAL A 187 7.40 7.56 -0.06
CA VAL A 187 8.31 7.36 -1.22
C VAL A 187 9.81 7.45 -0.89
N CYS A 188 10.19 8.20 0.15
CA CYS A 188 11.60 8.48 0.42
C CYS A 188 12.39 7.24 0.88
N LYS A 189 11.82 6.42 1.77
CA LYS A 189 12.56 5.25 2.30
C LYS A 189 12.82 4.17 1.23
N PRO A 190 11.87 3.81 0.35
CA PRO A 190 12.14 2.92 -0.78
C PRO A 190 13.15 3.48 -1.78
N ILE A 191 13.24 4.82 -1.94
CA ILE A 191 14.28 5.46 -2.74
C ILE A 191 15.66 5.24 -2.10
N GLU A 192 15.85 5.52 -0.80
CA GLU A 192 17.13 5.27 -0.13
C GLU A 192 17.53 3.79 -0.19
N ALA A 193 16.56 2.88 0.01
CA ALA A 193 16.78 1.44 -0.10
C ALA A 193 17.26 1.02 -1.51
N ILE A 194 16.58 1.41 -2.60
CA ILE A 194 17.02 1.00 -3.95
C ILE A 194 18.32 1.70 -4.37
N LEU A 195 18.55 2.94 -3.94
CA LEU A 195 19.81 3.65 -4.17
C LEU A 195 20.98 3.02 -3.41
N SER A 196 20.75 2.43 -2.23
CA SER A 196 21.79 1.69 -1.50
C SER A 196 22.24 0.44 -2.25
N ILE A 197 21.28 -0.35 -2.77
CA ILE A 197 21.54 -1.52 -3.62
C ILE A 197 22.28 -1.08 -4.89
N GLY A 198 21.81 -0.03 -5.57
CA GLY A 198 22.43 0.48 -6.80
C GLY A 198 23.87 0.99 -6.66
N LYS A 199 24.36 1.27 -5.45
CA LYS A 199 25.77 1.64 -5.19
C LYS A 199 26.72 0.45 -5.18
N ILE A 200 26.23 -0.74 -4.84
CA ILE A 200 27.02 -1.99 -4.68
C ILE A 200 26.76 -3.00 -5.80
N GLU A 201 25.63 -2.87 -6.50
CA GLU A 201 25.23 -3.71 -7.62
C GLU A 201 26.20 -3.60 -8.81
N ARG A 202 26.71 -4.75 -9.27
CA ARG A 202 27.61 -4.82 -10.43
C ARG A 202 26.87 -4.56 -11.73
N ASP A 203 27.59 -4.10 -12.75
CA ASP A 203 26.98 -3.77 -14.04
C ASP A 203 26.28 -4.95 -14.72
N GLU A 204 26.78 -6.18 -14.55
CA GLU A 204 26.13 -7.39 -15.07
C GLU A 204 24.85 -7.80 -14.31
N ASP A 205 24.67 -7.32 -13.08
CA ASP A 205 23.56 -7.71 -12.20
C ASP A 205 22.33 -6.79 -12.34
N LYS A 206 22.50 -5.61 -12.95
CA LYS A 206 21.47 -4.57 -13.13
C LYS A 206 20.33 -5.03 -14.05
N ASP A 207 19.10 -5.03 -13.54
CA ASP A 207 17.90 -5.28 -14.33
C ASP A 207 17.23 -3.98 -14.79
N TYR A 208 17.34 -3.65 -16.07
CA TYR A 208 16.76 -2.43 -16.67
C TYR A 208 15.28 -2.54 -17.05
N SER A 209 14.57 -3.62 -16.68
CA SER A 209 13.14 -3.72 -16.97
C SER A 209 12.29 -2.69 -16.20
N PHE A 210 11.16 -2.27 -16.78
CA PHE A 210 10.28 -1.25 -16.20
C PHE A 210 8.80 -1.67 -16.28
N THR A 211 8.33 -2.36 -15.23
CA THR A 211 6.97 -2.94 -15.13
C THR A 211 5.82 -1.92 -15.16
N ARG A 212 6.10 -0.61 -15.05
CA ARG A 212 5.09 0.48 -15.06
C ARG A 212 5.16 1.32 -16.34
N GLU A 213 5.98 0.95 -17.31
CA GLU A 213 6.01 1.62 -18.60
C GLU A 213 4.62 1.58 -19.26
N GLY A 214 4.11 2.74 -19.67
CA GLY A 214 2.79 2.86 -20.29
C GLY A 214 1.58 2.70 -19.35
N TRP A 215 1.75 2.53 -18.03
CA TRP A 215 0.61 2.42 -17.09
C TRP A 215 -0.38 3.59 -17.23
N GLN A 216 -1.67 3.27 -17.18
CA GLN A 216 -2.78 4.24 -17.23
C GLN A 216 -3.72 4.06 -16.03
N CYS A 217 -4.30 5.17 -15.58
CA CYS A 217 -5.41 5.19 -14.63
C CYS A 217 -6.73 4.93 -15.36
N ASP A 218 -6.90 3.70 -15.88
CA ASP A 218 -8.02 3.31 -16.73
C ASP A 218 -8.99 2.30 -16.06
N GLN A 219 -10.02 1.86 -16.80
CA GLN A 219 -10.99 0.89 -16.30
C GLN A 219 -10.33 -0.46 -15.93
N ALA A 220 -9.28 -0.89 -16.63
CA ALA A 220 -8.57 -2.13 -16.31
C ALA A 220 -7.74 -1.99 -15.03
N ASN A 221 -7.21 -0.80 -14.75
CA ASN A 221 -6.60 -0.44 -13.47
C ASN A 221 -7.61 -0.53 -12.32
N HIS A 222 -8.77 0.11 -12.48
CA HIS A 222 -9.86 0.09 -11.50
C HIS A 222 -10.31 -1.36 -11.20
N GLU A 223 -10.49 -2.18 -12.23
CA GLU A 223 -10.92 -3.58 -12.08
C GLU A 223 -9.88 -4.45 -11.35
N ARG A 224 -8.59 -4.32 -11.66
CA ARG A 224 -7.53 -5.02 -10.91
C ARG A 224 -7.45 -4.56 -9.46
N GLY A 225 -7.50 -3.25 -9.22
CA GLY A 225 -7.46 -2.66 -7.89
C GLY A 225 -8.62 -3.13 -7.01
N THR A 226 -9.86 -2.96 -7.50
CA THR A 226 -11.07 -3.35 -6.77
C THR A 226 -11.23 -4.86 -6.62
N ALA A 227 -10.78 -5.68 -7.57
CA ALA A 227 -10.72 -7.13 -7.41
C ALA A 227 -9.73 -7.57 -6.33
N TRP A 228 -8.57 -6.90 -6.22
CA TRP A 228 -7.62 -7.15 -5.14
C TRP A 228 -8.17 -6.74 -3.77
N MET A 229 -8.78 -5.55 -3.67
CA MET A 229 -9.51 -5.12 -2.46
C MET A 229 -10.61 -6.11 -2.08
N GLN A 230 -11.35 -6.64 -3.06
CA GLN A 230 -12.43 -7.59 -2.82
C GLN A 230 -11.93 -8.91 -2.21
N LYS A 231 -10.74 -9.40 -2.58
CA LYS A 231 -10.12 -10.58 -1.96
C LYS A 231 -9.84 -10.33 -0.47
N LEU A 232 -9.04 -9.31 -0.16
CA LEU A 232 -8.61 -9.00 1.22
C LEU A 232 -9.78 -8.63 2.14
N TYR A 233 -10.70 -7.80 1.64
CA TYR A 233 -11.85 -7.27 2.38
C TYR A 233 -13.14 -8.02 2.05
N THR A 234 -13.06 -9.32 1.77
CA THR A 234 -14.24 -10.18 1.58
C THR A 234 -15.19 -10.03 2.77
N ARG A 235 -16.51 -9.94 2.52
CA ARG A 235 -17.59 -9.56 3.47
C ARG A 235 -17.60 -8.10 3.96
N ASP A 236 -16.44 -7.44 4.07
CA ASP A 236 -16.33 -6.10 4.68
C ASP A 236 -16.15 -4.93 3.69
N ARG A 237 -15.90 -5.19 2.39
CA ARG A 237 -15.53 -4.17 1.38
C ARG A 237 -16.41 -2.92 1.43
N THR A 238 -17.73 -3.09 1.48
CA THR A 238 -18.67 -1.95 1.54
C THR A 238 -18.49 -1.12 2.81
N GLY A 239 -18.24 -1.76 3.95
CA GLY A 239 -17.91 -1.07 5.20
C GLY A 239 -16.59 -0.30 5.10
N THR A 240 -15.54 -0.94 4.57
CA THR A 240 -14.22 -0.33 4.38
C THR A 240 -14.25 0.86 3.42
N VAL A 241 -14.90 0.74 2.27
CA VAL A 241 -15.04 1.84 1.29
C VAL A 241 -15.90 2.98 1.87
N ASN A 242 -16.92 2.66 2.68
CA ASN A 242 -17.75 3.67 3.34
C ASN A 242 -17.02 4.47 4.43
N LEU A 243 -15.87 4.02 4.95
CA LEU A 243 -15.01 4.84 5.81
C LEU A 243 -14.59 6.15 5.12
N PHE A 244 -14.49 6.11 3.79
CA PHE A 244 -14.12 7.26 2.95
C PHE A 244 -15.32 7.98 2.33
N ALA A 245 -16.56 7.75 2.81
CA ALA A 245 -17.76 8.37 2.25
C ALA A 245 -17.71 9.92 2.24
N ALA A 246 -17.13 10.53 3.28
CA ALA A 246 -16.89 11.97 3.36
C ALA A 246 -15.54 12.43 2.76
N HIS A 247 -14.73 11.49 2.25
CA HIS A 247 -13.33 11.67 1.87
C HIS A 247 -13.07 11.00 0.50
N GLN A 248 -13.80 11.43 -0.53
CA GLN A 248 -13.79 10.78 -1.85
C GLN A 248 -12.39 10.72 -2.48
N ASP A 249 -11.51 11.68 -2.20
CA ASP A 249 -10.11 11.65 -2.64
C ASP A 249 -9.35 10.43 -2.07
N PHE A 250 -9.62 10.04 -0.80
CA PHE A 250 -9.04 8.84 -0.20
C PHE A 250 -9.66 7.55 -0.77
N LYS A 251 -10.93 7.58 -1.18
CA LYS A 251 -11.55 6.47 -1.90
C LYS A 251 -10.86 6.27 -3.26
N TRP A 252 -10.74 7.34 -4.06
CA TRP A 252 -10.08 7.32 -5.37
C TRP A 252 -8.59 6.94 -5.25
N LEU A 253 -7.86 7.52 -4.29
CA LEU A 253 -6.48 7.17 -3.98
C LEU A 253 -6.35 5.67 -3.63
N SER A 254 -7.30 5.13 -2.86
CA SER A 254 -7.30 3.71 -2.52
C SER A 254 -7.54 2.84 -3.75
N GLU A 255 -8.65 3.06 -4.46
CA GLU A 255 -9.08 2.21 -5.58
C GLU A 255 -8.10 2.27 -6.76
N GLU A 256 -7.71 3.48 -7.21
CA GLU A 256 -6.91 3.66 -8.43
C GLU A 256 -5.40 3.60 -8.21
N ILE A 257 -4.90 4.18 -7.13
CA ILE A 257 -3.46 4.39 -6.95
C ILE A 257 -2.87 3.32 -6.03
N THR A 258 -3.31 3.25 -4.77
CA THR A 258 -2.80 2.28 -3.82
C THR A 258 -3.10 0.85 -4.30
N TYR A 259 -4.35 0.54 -4.63
CA TYR A 259 -4.70 -0.79 -5.11
C TYR A 259 -4.47 -0.96 -6.61
N GLY A 260 -4.95 -0.06 -7.47
CA GLY A 260 -4.74 -0.15 -8.92
C GLY A 260 -3.25 -0.16 -9.32
N LEU A 261 -2.53 0.96 -9.18
CA LEU A 261 -1.13 1.09 -9.61
C LEU A 261 -0.14 0.20 -8.83
N TYR A 262 -0.19 0.24 -7.49
CA TYR A 262 0.84 -0.41 -6.67
C TYR A 262 0.48 -1.87 -6.34
N LEU A 263 -0.59 -2.09 -5.59
CA LEU A 263 -0.79 -3.36 -4.89
C LEU A 263 -1.50 -4.44 -5.71
N SER A 264 -2.12 -4.14 -6.85
CA SER A 264 -2.79 -5.14 -7.72
C SER A 264 -1.93 -5.69 -8.84
N ASP A 265 -0.75 -5.10 -9.11
CA ASP A 265 0.17 -5.64 -10.11
C ASP A 265 0.69 -7.03 -9.72
N ARG A 266 0.78 -7.95 -10.69
CA ARG A 266 1.22 -9.35 -10.50
C ARG A 266 2.30 -9.77 -11.50
N GLN A 267 3.00 -8.83 -12.14
CA GLN A 267 4.04 -9.14 -13.12
C GLN A 267 5.29 -9.77 -12.47
N VAL A 268 5.54 -9.48 -11.19
CA VAL A 268 6.77 -9.89 -10.48
C VAL A 268 6.53 -10.51 -9.09
N LEU A 269 5.54 -10.00 -8.34
CA LEU A 269 5.18 -10.50 -7.00
C LEU A 269 3.71 -10.94 -6.97
N ASP A 270 3.45 -12.15 -6.47
CA ASP A 270 2.12 -12.77 -6.38
C ASP A 270 1.21 -12.17 -5.26
N ASP A 271 0.04 -12.78 -5.00
CA ASP A 271 -0.88 -12.33 -3.94
C ASP A 271 -0.26 -12.40 -2.52
N VAL A 272 0.50 -13.46 -2.22
CA VAL A 272 1.13 -13.71 -0.91
C VAL A 272 2.39 -12.85 -0.77
N ASP A 273 3.23 -12.81 -1.80
CA ASP A 273 4.36 -11.89 -1.91
C ASP A 273 3.90 -10.44 -1.66
N THR A 274 2.75 -10.04 -2.21
CA THR A 274 2.18 -8.70 -2.00
C THR A 274 1.79 -8.47 -0.53
N GLN A 275 1.23 -9.45 0.19
CA GLN A 275 0.98 -9.29 1.64
C GLN A 275 2.27 -9.31 2.47
N LEU A 276 3.32 -10.00 2.03
CA LEU A 276 4.66 -9.92 2.64
C LEU A 276 5.35 -8.57 2.43
N VAL A 277 4.85 -7.72 1.52
CA VAL A 277 5.18 -6.28 1.49
C VAL A 277 4.29 -5.51 2.44
N VAL A 278 2.97 -5.64 2.27
CA VAL A 278 1.98 -4.73 2.88
C VAL A 278 1.86 -4.92 4.38
N LEU A 279 1.65 -6.15 4.87
CA LEU A 279 1.50 -6.38 6.31
C LEU A 279 2.78 -6.02 7.08
N PRO A 280 3.99 -6.47 6.68
CA PRO A 280 5.23 -6.05 7.34
C PRO A 280 5.51 -4.54 7.30
N GLY A 281 5.28 -3.87 6.16
CA GLY A 281 5.48 -2.43 6.02
C GLY A 281 4.51 -1.59 6.86
N ILE A 282 3.27 -2.03 7.02
CA ILE A 282 2.28 -1.40 7.91
C ILE A 282 2.62 -1.65 9.39
N MET A 283 2.86 -2.92 9.74
CA MET A 283 3.07 -3.35 11.12
C MET A 283 4.35 -2.72 11.71
N SER A 284 5.41 -2.56 10.91
CA SER A 284 6.65 -1.86 11.30
C SER A 284 6.45 -0.38 11.66
N GLN A 285 5.35 0.24 11.20
CA GLN A 285 4.97 1.61 11.56
C GLN A 285 4.07 1.69 12.80
N ASN A 286 3.82 0.54 13.47
CA ASN A 286 3.02 0.44 14.69
C ASN A 286 1.57 0.95 14.50
N LEU A 287 0.96 0.66 13.35
CA LEU A 287 -0.38 1.10 12.94
C LEU A 287 -1.45 0.04 13.27
N PRO A 288 -2.36 0.28 14.25
CA PRO A 288 -3.23 -0.78 14.79
C PRO A 288 -4.31 -1.27 13.82
N ASN A 289 -5.05 -0.35 13.20
CA ASN A 289 -6.22 -0.68 12.37
C ASN A 289 -5.79 -1.40 11.09
N GLU A 290 -4.79 -0.83 10.44
CA GLU A 290 -4.24 -1.30 9.18
C GLU A 290 -3.55 -2.67 9.38
N THR A 291 -2.85 -2.87 10.51
CA THR A 291 -2.31 -4.19 10.86
C THR A 291 -3.42 -5.21 11.10
N HIS A 292 -4.48 -4.87 11.85
CA HIS A 292 -5.65 -5.75 12.00
C HIS A 292 -6.21 -6.15 10.63
N TRP A 293 -6.47 -5.17 9.77
CA TRP A 293 -7.07 -5.39 8.45
C TRP A 293 -6.21 -6.28 7.56
N HIS A 294 -4.89 -6.18 7.63
CA HIS A 294 -3.97 -6.96 6.80
C HIS A 294 -3.57 -8.32 7.39
N ILE A 295 -3.59 -8.51 8.72
CA ILE A 295 -3.60 -9.87 9.32
C ILE A 295 -4.84 -10.62 8.81
N ARG A 296 -6.03 -10.02 8.96
CA ARG A 296 -7.30 -10.58 8.51
C ARG A 296 -7.33 -10.83 7.00
N GLY A 297 -6.84 -9.88 6.21
CA GLY A 297 -6.73 -10.00 4.75
C GLY A 297 -5.82 -11.16 4.34
N THR A 298 -4.65 -11.29 4.97
CA THR A 298 -3.69 -12.39 4.72
C THR A 298 -4.30 -13.75 5.06
N ARG A 299 -5.01 -13.86 6.19
CA ARG A 299 -5.78 -15.07 6.57
C ARG A 299 -6.85 -15.42 5.52
N ARG A 300 -7.59 -14.42 5.02
CA ARG A 300 -8.64 -14.58 4.00
C ARG A 300 -8.12 -14.97 2.61
N LEU A 301 -6.83 -14.76 2.32
CA LEU A 301 -6.16 -15.33 1.13
C LEU A 301 -5.85 -16.82 1.26
N GLY A 302 -6.06 -17.41 2.44
CA GLY A 302 -5.80 -18.83 2.71
C GLY A 302 -4.47 -19.12 3.39
N VAL A 303 -3.66 -18.10 3.72
CA VAL A 303 -2.42 -18.30 4.50
C VAL A 303 -2.80 -18.78 5.92
N PRO A 304 -2.30 -19.94 6.38
CA PRO A 304 -2.61 -20.50 7.70
C PRO A 304 -2.29 -19.55 8.86
N LYS A 305 -2.99 -19.70 9.99
CA LYS A 305 -2.88 -18.79 11.14
C LYS A 305 -1.46 -18.79 11.73
N GLU A 306 -0.92 -19.98 11.86
CA GLU A 306 0.44 -20.31 12.26
C GLU A 306 1.50 -19.66 11.37
N GLU A 307 1.26 -19.51 10.06
CA GLU A 307 2.18 -18.82 9.14
C GLU A 307 2.03 -17.30 9.23
N VAL A 308 0.81 -16.79 9.45
CA VAL A 308 0.61 -15.37 9.77
C VAL A 308 1.25 -15.01 11.12
N GLN A 309 1.31 -15.95 12.08
CA GLN A 309 2.07 -15.78 13.32
C GLN A 309 3.58 -15.71 13.06
N VAL A 310 4.13 -16.57 12.19
CA VAL A 310 5.56 -16.47 11.79
C VAL A 310 5.87 -15.13 11.12
N ILE A 311 4.98 -14.61 10.25
CA ILE A 311 5.10 -13.28 9.66
C ILE A 311 5.13 -12.20 10.76
N TRP A 312 4.20 -12.25 11.71
CA TRP A 312 4.11 -11.30 12.83
C TRP A 312 5.36 -11.34 13.72
N ASP A 313 5.83 -12.53 14.08
CA ASP A 313 7.04 -12.73 14.89
C ASP A 313 8.30 -12.20 14.18
N CYS A 314 8.40 -12.41 12.86
CA CYS A 314 9.50 -11.89 12.05
C CYS A 314 9.52 -10.36 12.00
N VAL A 315 8.36 -9.70 11.94
CA VAL A 315 8.29 -8.22 12.01
C VAL A 315 8.71 -7.72 13.40
N GLN A 316 8.29 -8.38 14.47
CA GLN A 316 8.75 -8.05 15.83
C GLN A 316 10.25 -8.24 16.01
N LEU A 317 10.84 -9.28 15.41
CA LEU A 317 12.28 -9.53 15.41
C LEU A 317 13.04 -8.38 14.74
N VAL A 318 12.63 -7.93 13.55
CA VAL A 318 13.27 -6.80 12.86
C VAL A 318 13.05 -5.50 13.62
N ALA A 319 11.85 -5.24 14.15
CA ALA A 319 11.61 -4.04 14.96
C ALA A 319 12.53 -3.99 16.19
N LYS A 320 12.67 -5.12 16.90
CA LYS A 320 13.60 -5.26 18.04
C LYS A 320 15.06 -5.05 17.63
N PHE A 321 15.48 -5.50 16.44
CA PHE A 321 16.85 -5.29 15.94
C PHE A 321 17.21 -3.80 15.79
N PHE A 322 16.22 -2.95 15.49
CA PHE A 322 16.34 -1.49 15.40
C PHE A 322 15.89 -0.75 16.67
N ASP A 323 15.74 -1.44 17.80
CA ASP A 323 15.23 -0.90 19.08
C ASP A 323 13.83 -0.22 18.97
N VAL A 324 13.04 -0.58 17.95
CA VAL A 324 11.67 -0.10 17.72
C VAL A 324 10.66 -0.95 18.48
N THR A 325 9.75 -0.29 19.21
CA THR A 325 8.67 -0.95 19.97
C THR A 325 7.34 -0.93 19.21
N LEU A 326 6.80 -2.10 18.88
CA LEU A 326 5.49 -2.28 18.27
C LEU A 326 4.45 -2.68 19.33
N ASN A 327 3.92 -1.69 20.05
CA ASN A 327 2.99 -1.87 21.18
C ASN A 327 1.51 -1.60 20.86
N LYS A 328 1.17 -1.18 19.64
CA LYS A 328 -0.22 -0.96 19.18
C LYS A 328 -0.70 -2.05 18.24
N VAL A 329 0.21 -2.82 17.66
CA VAL A 329 -0.11 -3.88 16.70
C VAL A 329 -0.89 -5.00 17.41
N PRO A 330 -2.06 -5.43 16.89
CA PRO A 330 -2.79 -6.56 17.45
C PRO A 330 -2.03 -7.87 17.23
N THR A 331 -2.25 -8.85 18.10
CA THR A 331 -1.80 -10.23 17.89
C THR A 331 -2.68 -10.94 16.86
N VAL A 332 -2.18 -12.03 16.26
CA VAL A 332 -2.98 -12.83 15.32
C VAL A 332 -4.23 -13.41 16.01
N ASP A 333 -4.12 -13.82 17.27
CA ASP A 333 -5.26 -14.30 18.09
C ASP A 333 -6.36 -13.25 18.27
N GLN A 334 -6.02 -11.96 18.37
CA GLN A 334 -7.00 -10.87 18.50
C GLN A 334 -7.76 -10.59 17.20
N VAL A 335 -7.24 -11.04 16.05
CA VAL A 335 -7.82 -10.82 14.71
C VAL A 335 -8.58 -12.05 14.20
N GLU A 336 -8.18 -13.25 14.62
CA GLU A 336 -8.77 -14.52 14.16
C GLU A 336 -10.32 -14.61 14.25
N PRO A 337 -11.02 -14.02 15.25
CA PRO A 337 -12.48 -14.01 15.28
C PRO A 337 -13.17 -13.34 14.08
N ASP A 338 -12.46 -12.47 13.34
CA ASP A 338 -13.02 -11.67 12.24
C ASP A 338 -12.74 -12.25 10.84
N VAL A 339 -12.10 -13.43 10.71
CA VAL A 339 -11.61 -14.01 9.43
C VAL A 339 -12.75 -14.52 8.51
#